data_AF-A0A6L4YR34-F1
#
_entry.id   AF-A0A6L4YR34-F1
#
_cell.length_a   1.000
_cell.length_b   1.000
_cell.length_c   1.000
_cell.angle_alpha   90.00
_cell.angle_beta   90.00
_cell.angle_gamma   90.00
#
_symmetry.space_group_name_H-M   'P 1'
#
loop_
_entity.id
_entity.type
_entity.pdbx_description
1 polymer ?
#
loop_
_entity_poly.entity_id
_entity_poly.type
_entity_poly.pdbx_seq_one_letter_code
_entity_poly.pdbx_strand_id
1 'polypeptide(L)'
;MYYFCPMKHFTIPIFVPELACPNRCVFCNQHSISGCRQQPEPGEVRKIILKHLKTIPARNAHVEIGFFGGSFTGIEPELQEKYLAVANEFLEPDSGWSRLRSTTENLESNPSPTEETETRWSSGAETTLIRNRIHGIRLSTRPDYISPEALSLLKRHGVTTIELGAQSLDEDVLRLSGRGHTIADVETASAMILKSGFKLGLQMMTGLPGDTTEKSLQTARRIVDLGATCTRIYPTLVIKGTDLEQMWRKGEYEPQRLEEAIELSARLLEIFREGNVDVIRVGLHPSEGLLDENEMLAGPFHPSFRELVETQSWRLKLLPLIQHHPQGSDIRIPVSEEELRYAIGYGSSNRMMLEKHFSKVQFVPEASVDQKKPLIITDKRMPLPAKNMLKTIGNPVFLQTELLVYKSISGHPDIFICQGDEGLVVAPGLPAEILKPLADNGIRVINGLVDPGKTYPESARYNAVVTPDFIIHNLKITDPVIFETFPGRKRLHVNQGYTRCNLLVLCNNHFITSDHGIERALRQEGKMVLFADPAPVRLKGQKNGFFPGCCGVYRDEVLVAGSLNHHPQKSGILDFIEMTGLKVRELFAGELTDVGGIIVIPGNRINNQH
;
A
#
# COMPACT_ATOMS: atom_id res chain seq x y z
N MET A 1 -5.16 25.17 -20.36
CA MET A 1 -4.97 24.55 -19.03
C MET A 1 -6.22 23.76 -18.70
N TYR A 2 -6.22 22.45 -18.92
CA TYR A 2 -7.27 21.57 -18.39
C TYR A 2 -6.85 21.23 -16.96
N TYR A 3 -7.54 21.80 -15.97
CA TYR A 3 -7.40 21.36 -14.59
C TYR A 3 -7.88 19.90 -14.53
N PHE A 4 -6.95 18.97 -14.25
CA PHE A 4 -7.28 17.59 -13.97
C PHE A 4 -7.96 17.56 -12.60
N CYS A 5 -9.29 17.66 -12.57
CA CYS A 5 -10.04 17.53 -11.33
C CYS A 5 -10.04 16.03 -10.96
N PRO A 6 -9.49 15.63 -9.80
CA PRO A 6 -9.42 14.23 -9.41
C PRO A 6 -10.84 13.63 -9.33
N MET A 7 -11.01 12.42 -9.87
CA MET A 7 -12.29 11.71 -9.80
C MET A 7 -12.64 11.40 -8.35
N LYS A 8 -13.84 11.80 -7.89
CA LYS A 8 -14.33 11.51 -6.54
C LYS A 8 -14.94 10.12 -6.48
N HIS A 9 -14.57 9.34 -5.47
CA HIS A 9 -15.13 8.01 -5.23
C HIS A 9 -16.45 8.12 -4.44
N PHE A 10 -17.48 7.41 -4.90
CA PHE A 10 -18.78 7.30 -4.25
C PHE A 10 -19.13 5.83 -4.06
N THR A 11 -19.68 5.48 -2.91
CA THR A 11 -20.24 4.15 -2.65
C THR A 11 -21.73 4.30 -2.37
N ILE A 12 -22.55 3.51 -3.08
CA ILE A 12 -23.98 3.39 -2.82
C ILE A 12 -24.15 2.26 -1.80
N PRO A 13 -24.46 2.57 -0.52
CA PRO A 13 -24.59 1.54 0.50
C PRO A 13 -25.95 0.85 0.39
N ILE A 14 -25.91 -0.48 0.33
CA ILE A 14 -27.07 -1.36 0.48
C ILE A 14 -26.82 -2.20 1.71
N PHE A 15 -27.61 -1.99 2.75
CA PHE A 15 -27.52 -2.78 3.99
C PHE A 15 -28.37 -4.03 3.85
N VAL A 16 -27.73 -5.19 3.95
CA VAL A 16 -28.35 -6.52 3.97
C VAL A 16 -28.20 -7.03 5.41
N PRO A 17 -29.27 -7.00 6.22
CA PRO A 17 -29.23 -7.47 7.60
C PRO A 17 -28.76 -8.92 7.71
N GLU A 18 -28.03 -9.20 8.78
CA GLU A 18 -27.45 -10.50 9.09
C GLU A 18 -28.56 -11.52 9.46
N LEU A 19 -28.86 -12.46 8.54
CA LEU A 19 -29.73 -13.62 8.81
C LEU A 19 -28.94 -14.88 9.20
N ALA A 20 -27.64 -14.94 8.88
CA ALA A 20 -26.90 -16.21 8.80
C ALA A 20 -25.79 -16.39 9.84
N CYS A 21 -25.52 -15.41 10.70
CA CYS A 21 -24.37 -15.48 11.59
C CYS A 21 -24.62 -16.39 12.80
N PRO A 22 -23.85 -17.48 12.97
CA PRO A 22 -24.04 -18.41 14.07
C PRO A 22 -23.55 -17.87 15.42
N ASN A 23 -22.88 -16.71 15.43
CA ASN A 23 -22.19 -16.18 16.60
C ASN A 23 -22.61 -14.74 16.88
N ARG A 24 -23.02 -14.46 18.13
CA ARG A 24 -23.32 -13.11 18.59
C ARG A 24 -22.03 -12.47 19.13
N CYS A 25 -21.50 -11.50 18.40
CA CYS A 25 -20.34 -10.72 18.88
C CYS A 25 -20.76 -9.80 20.02
N VAL A 26 -19.89 -9.61 21.01
CA VAL A 26 -20.25 -8.87 22.25
C VAL A 26 -20.64 -7.42 21.99
N PHE A 27 -20.10 -6.80 20.95
CA PHE A 27 -20.30 -5.40 20.57
C PHE A 27 -21.41 -5.20 19.51
N CYS A 28 -21.98 -6.27 18.97
CA CYS A 28 -22.85 -6.18 17.81
C CYS A 28 -24.32 -6.08 18.21
N ASN A 29 -24.96 -4.97 17.83
CA ASN A 29 -26.42 -4.86 17.74
C ASN A 29 -26.75 -4.27 16.36
N GLN A 30 -26.86 -5.12 15.35
CA GLN A 30 -27.08 -4.68 13.97
C GLN A 30 -28.39 -3.91 13.77
N HIS A 31 -29.40 -4.14 14.62
CA HIS A 31 -30.70 -3.43 14.53
C HIS A 31 -30.53 -1.93 14.75
N SER A 32 -29.74 -1.55 15.76
CA SER A 32 -29.40 -0.15 16.07
C SER A 32 -28.34 0.42 15.11
N ILE A 33 -27.37 -0.39 14.69
CA ILE A 33 -26.25 0.09 13.83
C ILE A 33 -26.71 0.34 12.38
N SER A 34 -27.48 -0.57 11.79
CA SER A 34 -27.86 -0.52 10.37
C SER A 34 -29.17 0.24 10.09
N GLY A 35 -30.04 0.37 11.10
CA GLY A 35 -31.37 0.97 10.96
C GLY A 35 -32.39 0.15 10.13
N CYS A 36 -32.00 -1.01 9.58
CA CYS A 36 -32.87 -1.85 8.75
C CYS A 36 -33.33 -3.11 9.51
N ARG A 37 -34.66 -3.31 9.60
CA ARG A 37 -35.28 -4.45 10.32
C ARG A 37 -35.56 -5.68 9.45
N GLN A 38 -35.59 -5.53 8.13
CA GLN A 38 -35.91 -6.62 7.17
C GLN A 38 -34.94 -6.57 6.00
N GLN A 39 -34.69 -7.73 5.38
CA GLN A 39 -33.89 -7.79 4.17
C GLN A 39 -34.61 -7.01 3.06
N PRO A 40 -33.88 -6.12 2.34
CA PRO A 40 -34.50 -5.38 1.27
C PRO A 40 -34.90 -6.35 0.16
N GLU A 41 -36.11 -6.22 -0.37
CA GLU A 41 -36.48 -6.96 -1.58
C GLU A 41 -35.60 -6.50 -2.75
N PRO A 42 -35.31 -7.35 -3.77
CA PRO A 42 -34.51 -6.94 -4.93
C PRO A 42 -35.02 -5.67 -5.63
N GLY A 43 -36.35 -5.46 -5.62
CA GLY A 43 -36.97 -4.23 -6.11
C GLY A 43 -36.63 -2.98 -5.29
N GLU A 44 -36.42 -3.11 -3.98
CA GLU A 44 -35.98 -2.03 -3.10
C GLU A 44 -34.51 -1.70 -3.30
N VAL A 45 -33.66 -2.72 -3.50
CA VAL A 45 -32.26 -2.52 -3.89
C VAL A 45 -32.17 -1.65 -5.14
N ARG A 46 -32.97 -1.95 -6.17
CA ARG A 46 -33.04 -1.13 -7.39
C ARG A 46 -33.43 0.32 -7.09
N LYS A 47 -34.44 0.54 -6.24
CA LYS A 47 -34.88 1.89 -5.84
C LYS A 47 -33.78 2.66 -5.10
N ILE A 48 -33.03 2.00 -4.21
CA ILE A 48 -31.92 2.59 -3.46
C ILE A 48 -30.81 3.05 -4.42
N ILE A 49 -30.42 2.21 -5.38
CA ILE A 49 -29.41 2.55 -6.39
C ILE A 49 -29.84 3.78 -7.18
N LEU A 50 -31.07 3.78 -7.70
CA LEU A 50 -31.62 4.90 -8.48
C LEU A 50 -31.69 6.19 -7.66
N LYS A 51 -32.06 6.12 -6.38
CA LYS A 51 -32.12 7.28 -5.49
C LYS A 51 -30.74 7.93 -5.30
N HIS A 52 -29.69 7.13 -5.06
CA HIS A 52 -28.34 7.65 -4.87
C HIS A 52 -27.71 8.15 -6.17
N LEU A 53 -27.96 7.48 -7.31
CA LEU A 53 -27.45 7.96 -8.60
C LEU A 53 -27.97 9.36 -8.94
N LYS A 54 -29.18 9.75 -8.49
CA LYS A 54 -29.71 11.11 -8.66
C LYS A 54 -28.93 12.17 -7.87
N THR A 55 -28.30 11.81 -6.76
CA THR A 55 -27.55 12.74 -5.90
C THR A 55 -26.06 12.80 -6.23
N ILE A 56 -25.53 11.77 -6.91
CA ILE A 56 -24.12 11.71 -7.30
C ILE A 56 -23.89 12.53 -8.59
N PRO A 57 -22.81 13.32 -8.73
CA PRO A 57 -22.48 14.02 -9.96
C PRO A 57 -22.31 13.08 -11.17
N ALA A 58 -22.72 13.53 -12.36
CA ALA A 58 -22.64 12.73 -13.58
C ALA A 58 -21.23 12.68 -14.23
N ARG A 59 -20.32 13.59 -13.83
CA ARG A 59 -18.93 13.66 -14.32
C ARG A 59 -17.96 13.64 -13.15
N ASN A 60 -16.74 13.15 -13.39
CA ASN A 60 -15.67 13.06 -12.38
C ASN A 60 -16.06 12.28 -11.12
N ALA A 61 -16.90 11.24 -11.29
CA ALA A 61 -17.37 10.38 -10.20
C ALA A 61 -17.08 8.92 -10.54
N HIS A 62 -16.35 8.24 -9.66
CA HIS A 62 -16.22 6.79 -9.69
C HIS A 62 -17.20 6.22 -8.68
N VAL A 63 -18.20 5.46 -9.15
CA VAL A 63 -19.31 4.97 -8.30
C VAL A 63 -19.27 3.47 -8.20
N GLU A 64 -19.38 2.95 -6.99
CA GLU A 64 -19.50 1.51 -6.73
C GLU A 64 -20.75 1.20 -5.90
N ILE A 65 -21.34 0.04 -6.12
CA ILE A 65 -22.40 -0.50 -5.27
C ILE A 65 -21.74 -1.28 -4.12
N GLY A 66 -22.13 -1.01 -2.87
CA GLY A 66 -21.61 -1.70 -1.70
C GLY A 66 -22.69 -2.47 -0.94
N PHE A 67 -22.59 -3.80 -0.90
CA PHE A 67 -23.42 -4.62 -0.02
C PHE A 67 -22.77 -4.77 1.36
N PHE A 68 -23.41 -4.19 2.39
CA PHE A 68 -22.93 -4.14 3.77
C PHE A 68 -23.84 -4.93 4.70
N GLY A 69 -23.30 -5.42 5.82
CA GLY A 69 -24.01 -6.32 6.76
C GLY A 69 -23.13 -7.41 7.34
N GLY A 70 -21.99 -7.68 6.69
CA GLY A 70 -20.93 -8.53 7.23
C GLY A 70 -21.10 -10.02 6.98
N SER A 71 -22.20 -10.46 6.35
CA SER A 71 -22.50 -11.88 6.11
C SER A 71 -23.02 -12.17 4.70
N PHE A 72 -22.69 -11.34 3.69
CA PHE A 72 -23.31 -11.44 2.36
C PHE A 72 -23.18 -12.83 1.74
N THR A 73 -22.01 -13.47 1.82
CA THR A 73 -21.81 -14.81 1.25
C THR A 73 -22.42 -15.95 2.07
N GLY A 74 -22.95 -15.64 3.26
CA GLY A 74 -23.66 -16.59 4.13
C GLY A 74 -25.18 -16.61 3.93
N ILE A 75 -25.76 -15.72 3.12
CA ILE A 75 -27.20 -15.77 2.80
C ILE A 75 -27.48 -16.84 1.73
N GLU A 76 -28.75 -17.20 1.53
CA GLU A 76 -29.14 -18.19 0.50
C GLU A 76 -28.58 -17.81 -0.89
N PRO A 77 -27.93 -18.75 -1.62
CA PRO A 77 -27.31 -18.46 -2.92
C PRO A 77 -28.26 -17.81 -3.93
N GLU A 78 -29.52 -18.25 -3.99
CA GLU A 78 -30.54 -17.66 -4.88
C GLU A 78 -30.77 -16.18 -4.60
N LEU A 79 -30.72 -15.77 -3.32
CA LEU A 79 -30.90 -14.37 -2.95
C LEU A 79 -29.65 -13.55 -3.27
N GLN A 80 -28.45 -14.12 -3.07
CA GLN A 80 -27.19 -13.50 -3.52
C GLN A 80 -27.25 -13.20 -5.02
N GLU A 81 -27.66 -14.18 -5.83
CA GLU A 81 -27.79 -14.03 -7.28
C GLU A 81 -28.82 -12.94 -7.64
N LYS A 82 -29.98 -12.90 -6.96
CA LYS A 82 -31.00 -11.85 -7.20
C LYS A 82 -30.46 -10.45 -6.90
N TYR A 83 -29.75 -10.24 -5.79
CA TYR A 83 -29.16 -8.94 -5.46
C TYR A 83 -28.07 -8.52 -6.44
N LEU A 84 -27.19 -9.46 -6.78
CA LEU A 84 -26.11 -9.20 -7.72
C LEU A 84 -26.62 -8.99 -9.15
N ALA A 85 -27.70 -9.67 -9.55
CA ALA A 85 -28.37 -9.46 -10.83
C ALA A 85 -28.91 -8.02 -10.94
N VAL A 86 -29.56 -7.51 -9.88
CA VAL A 86 -30.01 -6.11 -9.84
C VAL A 86 -28.84 -5.14 -9.97
N ALA A 87 -27.72 -5.39 -9.26
CA ALA A 87 -26.53 -4.54 -9.36
C ALA A 87 -25.92 -4.55 -10.78
N ASN A 88 -25.89 -5.71 -11.43
CA ASN A 88 -25.38 -5.88 -12.79
C ASN A 88 -26.17 -5.13 -13.86
N GLU A 89 -27.44 -4.78 -13.62
CA GLU A 89 -28.24 -3.95 -14.54
C GLU A 89 -27.63 -2.56 -14.77
N PHE A 90 -26.75 -2.11 -13.87
CA PHE A 90 -26.17 -0.77 -13.85
C PHE A 90 -24.67 -0.73 -14.15
N LEU A 91 -24.04 -1.89 -14.41
CA LEU A 91 -22.63 -1.97 -14.81
C LEU A 91 -22.45 -1.70 -16.30
N GLU A 92 -21.31 -1.10 -16.67
CA GLU A 92 -20.99 -0.78 -18.06
C GLU A 92 -20.89 -2.04 -18.96
N PRO A 93 -21.54 -2.04 -20.16
CA PRO A 93 -21.51 -3.17 -21.10
C PRO A 93 -20.12 -3.56 -21.62
N ASP A 94 -19.16 -2.62 -21.67
CA ASP A 94 -17.81 -2.82 -22.23
C ASP A 94 -16.79 -3.34 -21.21
N SER A 95 -17.22 -3.68 -20.00
CA SER A 95 -16.40 -4.32 -18.96
C SER A 95 -16.06 -5.79 -19.26
N GLY A 96 -15.84 -6.19 -20.52
CA GLY A 96 -15.44 -7.55 -20.92
C GLY A 96 -16.42 -8.69 -20.58
N TRP A 97 -17.49 -8.42 -19.82
CA TRP A 97 -18.39 -9.40 -19.23
C TRP A 97 -19.55 -9.81 -20.15
N SER A 98 -19.90 -8.95 -21.11
CA SER A 98 -20.99 -9.14 -22.08
C SER A 98 -20.74 -10.30 -23.07
N ARG A 99 -19.53 -10.88 -23.13
CA ARG A 99 -19.20 -12.05 -23.98
C ARG A 99 -19.55 -13.42 -23.39
N LEU A 100 -19.92 -13.52 -22.11
CA LEU A 100 -20.21 -14.80 -21.45
C LEU A 100 -21.70 -15.22 -21.50
N ARG A 101 -22.58 -14.41 -22.11
CA ARG A 101 -24.03 -14.70 -22.23
C ARG A 101 -24.42 -15.63 -23.39
N SER A 102 -23.48 -16.20 -24.17
CA SER A 102 -23.82 -16.94 -25.39
C SER A 102 -23.63 -18.46 -25.35
N THR A 103 -23.45 -19.07 -24.18
CA THR A 103 -23.38 -20.54 -24.07
C THR A 103 -24.06 -21.01 -22.80
N THR A 104 -24.95 -22.02 -22.92
CA THR A 104 -25.97 -22.49 -21.94
C THR A 104 -27.24 -21.60 -21.98
N GLU A 105 -28.44 -22.00 -22.40
CA GLU A 105 -29.11 -23.30 -22.56
C GLU A 105 -30.19 -23.21 -23.66
N ASN A 106 -30.24 -24.22 -24.54
CA ASN A 106 -31.45 -24.63 -25.25
C ASN A 106 -32.21 -25.57 -24.31
N LEU A 107 -33.35 -25.14 -23.77
CA LEU A 107 -34.39 -26.04 -23.26
C LEU A 107 -35.75 -25.42 -23.57
N GLU A 108 -36.57 -26.20 -24.27
CA GLU A 108 -37.87 -25.85 -24.82
C GLU A 108 -39.00 -25.78 -23.77
N SER A 109 -40.08 -25.12 -24.23
CA SER A 109 -41.50 -25.23 -23.84
C SER A 109 -42.07 -24.16 -22.90
N ASN A 110 -43.07 -23.47 -23.46
CA ASN A 110 -43.88 -22.36 -22.95
C ASN A 110 -44.91 -22.87 -21.91
N PRO A 111 -45.54 -22.02 -21.08
CA PRO A 111 -46.67 -21.26 -21.60
C PRO A 111 -46.71 -19.78 -21.18
N SER A 112 -47.22 -18.98 -22.13
CA SER A 112 -47.69 -17.60 -22.08
C SER A 112 -47.98 -17.00 -20.70
N PRO A 113 -47.36 -15.86 -20.33
CA PRO A 113 -47.83 -15.01 -19.25
C PRO A 113 -49.01 -14.18 -19.74
N THR A 114 -50.10 -14.27 -18.99
CA THR A 114 -51.26 -13.37 -19.03
C THR A 114 -50.84 -11.93 -18.80
N GLU A 115 -51.46 -11.03 -19.57
CA GLU A 115 -51.43 -9.58 -19.41
C GLU A 115 -51.69 -9.19 -17.95
N GLU A 116 -50.69 -8.61 -17.28
CA GLU A 116 -50.83 -7.42 -16.43
C GLU A 116 -49.48 -7.10 -15.75
N THR A 117 -49.11 -5.81 -15.80
CA THR A 117 -47.94 -5.15 -15.18
C THR A 117 -46.66 -4.96 -16.01
N GLU A 118 -46.78 -4.74 -17.32
CA GLU A 118 -45.77 -3.92 -18.05
C GLU A 118 -46.01 -2.43 -17.76
N THR A 119 -45.37 -1.88 -16.73
CA THR A 119 -45.16 -0.42 -16.66
C THR A 119 -43.98 -0.08 -17.56
N ARG A 120 -44.31 0.16 -18.83
CA ARG A 120 -43.43 0.60 -19.92
C ARG A 120 -42.66 1.87 -19.52
N TRP A 121 -41.33 1.79 -19.49
CA TRP A 121 -40.45 2.93 -19.21
C TRP A 121 -40.49 3.91 -20.39
N SER A 122 -41.02 5.11 -20.15
CA SER A 122 -41.03 6.19 -21.13
C SER A 122 -39.71 6.97 -21.12
N SER A 123 -39.15 7.16 -22.32
CA SER A 123 -37.97 7.97 -22.73
C SER A 123 -36.57 7.30 -22.65
N GLY A 124 -36.02 6.95 -23.81
CA GLY A 124 -34.79 6.14 -23.97
C GLY A 124 -33.44 6.86 -23.83
N ALA A 125 -33.42 8.17 -23.58
CA ALA A 125 -32.18 8.92 -23.39
C ALA A 125 -31.67 8.91 -21.94
N GLU A 126 -32.58 9.01 -20.96
CA GLU A 126 -32.24 8.99 -19.52
C GLU A 126 -31.79 7.60 -19.05
N THR A 127 -32.44 6.55 -19.55
CA THR A 127 -32.17 5.16 -19.18
C THR A 127 -30.79 4.69 -19.62
N THR A 128 -30.30 5.17 -20.77
CA THR A 128 -28.97 4.83 -21.30
C THR A 128 -27.87 5.58 -20.56
N LEU A 129 -28.15 6.81 -20.08
CA LEU A 129 -27.21 7.61 -19.30
C LEU A 129 -26.98 7.08 -17.87
N ILE A 130 -27.97 6.37 -17.31
CA ILE A 130 -27.90 5.78 -15.96
C ILE A 130 -27.15 4.43 -15.95
N ARG A 131 -27.23 3.66 -17.03
CA ARG A 131 -26.67 2.30 -17.14
C ARG A 131 -25.14 2.22 -17.16
N ASN A 132 -24.44 3.35 -17.28
CA ASN A 132 -22.98 3.42 -17.37
C ASN A 132 -22.37 4.32 -16.29
N ARG A 133 -22.95 4.33 -15.09
CA ARG A 133 -22.46 5.18 -13.99
C ARG A 133 -21.80 4.40 -12.87
N ILE A 134 -21.93 3.08 -12.87
CA ILE A 134 -21.39 2.20 -11.82
C ILE A 134 -20.21 1.42 -12.39
N HIS A 135 -19.09 1.49 -11.68
CA HIS A 135 -17.78 1.05 -12.12
C HIS A 135 -17.31 -0.22 -11.39
N GLY A 136 -18.06 -0.67 -10.38
CA GLY A 136 -17.73 -1.86 -9.61
C GLY A 136 -18.78 -2.21 -8.57
N ILE A 137 -18.73 -3.47 -8.14
CA ILE A 137 -19.51 -3.98 -7.01
C ILE A 137 -18.53 -4.41 -5.92
N ARG A 138 -18.79 -3.95 -4.70
CA ARG A 138 -18.08 -4.38 -3.50
C ARG A 138 -19.04 -4.99 -2.49
N LEU A 139 -18.54 -5.88 -1.64
CA LEU A 139 -19.34 -6.47 -0.56
C LEU A 139 -18.51 -6.71 0.68
N SER A 140 -19.20 -6.80 1.82
CA SER A 140 -18.61 -7.21 3.10
C SER A 140 -19.12 -8.58 3.54
N THR A 141 -18.20 -9.44 3.98
CA THR A 141 -18.55 -10.78 4.49
C THR A 141 -17.61 -11.23 5.62
N ARG A 142 -17.89 -12.39 6.22
CA ARG A 142 -17.04 -13.02 7.22
C ARG A 142 -15.92 -13.83 6.55
N PRO A 143 -14.73 -13.94 7.16
CA PRO A 143 -13.64 -14.76 6.64
C PRO A 143 -14.03 -16.22 6.41
N ASP A 144 -14.75 -16.82 7.35
CA ASP A 144 -15.20 -18.22 7.35
C ASP A 144 -16.32 -18.51 6.33
N TYR A 145 -16.84 -17.50 5.62
CA TYR A 145 -17.83 -17.66 4.55
C TYR A 145 -17.23 -17.51 3.15
N ILE A 146 -15.91 -17.49 3.03
CA ILE A 146 -15.22 -17.51 1.75
C ILE A 146 -14.92 -18.95 1.36
N SER A 147 -15.53 -19.39 0.26
CA SER A 147 -15.26 -20.67 -0.38
C SER A 147 -14.97 -20.48 -1.88
N PRO A 148 -14.38 -21.47 -2.58
CA PRO A 148 -14.21 -21.41 -4.03
C PRO A 148 -15.52 -21.17 -4.79
N GLU A 149 -16.62 -21.76 -4.32
CA GLU A 149 -17.96 -21.62 -4.91
C GLU A 149 -18.50 -20.21 -4.73
N ALA A 150 -18.36 -19.64 -3.53
CA ALA A 150 -18.72 -18.25 -3.26
C ALA A 150 -17.91 -17.30 -4.16
N LEU A 151 -16.59 -17.46 -4.23
CA LEU A 151 -15.74 -16.61 -5.09
C LEU A 151 -16.10 -16.75 -6.57
N SER A 152 -16.45 -17.95 -7.04
CA SER A 152 -16.92 -18.18 -8.41
C SER A 152 -18.23 -17.44 -8.69
N LEU A 153 -19.21 -17.52 -7.78
CA LEU A 153 -20.46 -16.77 -7.85
C LEU A 153 -20.20 -15.27 -7.93
N LEU A 154 -19.42 -14.72 -6.98
CA LEU A 154 -19.12 -13.28 -6.94
C LEU A 154 -18.42 -12.81 -8.22
N LYS A 155 -17.48 -13.60 -8.75
CA LYS A 155 -16.77 -13.28 -9.99
C LYS A 155 -17.70 -13.28 -11.19
N ARG A 156 -18.64 -14.24 -11.26
CA ARG A 156 -19.67 -14.32 -12.31
C ARG A 156 -20.61 -13.12 -12.34
N HIS A 157 -20.65 -12.36 -11.26
CA HIS A 157 -21.52 -11.21 -11.13
C HIS A 157 -20.75 -9.87 -11.04
N GLY A 158 -19.51 -9.82 -11.52
CA GLY A 158 -18.79 -8.54 -11.66
C GLY A 158 -18.37 -7.89 -10.33
N VAL A 159 -18.34 -8.65 -9.24
CA VAL A 159 -17.77 -8.16 -7.97
C VAL A 159 -16.27 -7.94 -8.15
N THR A 160 -15.79 -6.78 -7.71
CA THR A 160 -14.39 -6.37 -7.85
C THR A 160 -13.66 -6.34 -6.52
N THR A 161 -14.38 -6.11 -5.41
CA THR A 161 -13.80 -5.90 -4.09
C THR A 161 -14.55 -6.71 -3.02
N ILE A 162 -13.80 -7.42 -2.18
CA ILE A 162 -14.34 -8.19 -1.05
C ILE A 162 -13.71 -7.67 0.23
N GLU A 163 -14.55 -7.22 1.16
CA GLU A 163 -14.14 -6.73 2.47
C GLU A 163 -14.42 -7.80 3.54
N LEU A 164 -13.39 -8.27 4.23
CA LEU A 164 -13.54 -9.20 5.35
C LEU A 164 -13.63 -8.46 6.67
N GLY A 165 -14.60 -8.86 7.50
CA GLY A 165 -14.70 -8.44 8.89
C GLY A 165 -13.66 -9.12 9.78
N ALA A 166 -12.37 -8.80 9.62
CA ALA A 166 -11.31 -9.36 10.46
C ALA A 166 -11.42 -8.88 11.91
N GLN A 167 -11.69 -7.58 12.09
CA GLN A 167 -11.76 -6.81 13.35
C GLN A 167 -10.45 -6.73 14.11
N SER A 168 -9.82 -7.87 14.39
CA SER A 168 -8.50 -7.98 15.01
C SER A 168 -7.73 -9.14 14.40
N LEU A 169 -6.40 -9.09 14.47
CA LEU A 169 -5.51 -10.21 14.14
C LEU A 169 -4.73 -10.64 15.40
N ASP A 170 -5.41 -10.60 16.55
CA ASP A 170 -4.98 -11.08 17.86
C ASP A 170 -6.01 -12.07 18.42
N GLU A 171 -5.57 -13.28 18.79
CA GLU A 171 -6.45 -14.39 19.18
C GLU A 171 -7.26 -14.07 20.45
N ASP A 172 -6.65 -13.40 21.43
CA ASP A 172 -7.34 -13.06 22.67
C ASP A 172 -8.43 -12.01 22.44
N VAL A 173 -8.16 -11.00 21.60
CA VAL A 173 -9.15 -10.00 21.24
C VAL A 173 -10.33 -10.63 20.51
N LEU A 174 -10.08 -11.51 19.55
CA LEU A 174 -11.13 -12.22 18.82
C LEU A 174 -11.99 -13.08 19.76
N ARG A 175 -11.34 -13.86 20.63
CA ARG A 175 -12.01 -14.74 21.61
C ARG A 175 -12.85 -13.94 22.61
N LEU A 176 -12.29 -12.90 23.23
CA LEU A 176 -13.00 -12.06 24.20
C LEU A 176 -14.14 -11.25 23.56
N SER A 177 -14.02 -10.94 22.27
CA SER A 177 -15.07 -10.27 21.51
C SER A 177 -16.20 -11.20 21.04
N GLY A 178 -16.07 -12.52 21.28
CA GLY A 178 -17.02 -13.52 20.79
C GLY A 178 -17.02 -13.66 19.26
N ARG A 179 -15.89 -13.42 18.61
CA ARG A 179 -15.75 -13.66 17.16
C ARG A 179 -15.72 -15.16 16.91
N GLY A 180 -16.49 -15.61 15.93
CA GLY A 180 -16.59 -17.02 15.56
C GLY A 180 -15.64 -17.46 14.46
N HIS A 181 -14.61 -16.67 14.16
CA HIS A 181 -13.60 -16.95 13.14
C HIS A 181 -12.22 -16.81 13.78
N THR A 182 -11.23 -17.52 13.24
CA THR A 182 -9.83 -17.50 13.69
C THR A 182 -8.97 -16.61 12.80
N ILE A 183 -7.76 -16.31 13.24
CA ILE A 183 -6.78 -15.62 12.39
C ILE A 183 -6.48 -16.43 11.12
N ALA A 184 -6.39 -17.75 11.23
CA ALA A 184 -6.13 -18.63 10.09
C ALA A 184 -7.25 -18.55 9.02
N ASP A 185 -8.50 -18.34 9.43
CA ASP A 185 -9.62 -18.13 8.49
C ASP A 185 -9.43 -16.82 7.72
N VAL A 186 -8.98 -15.75 8.39
CA VAL A 186 -8.67 -14.46 7.74
C VAL A 186 -7.54 -14.62 6.73
N GLU A 187 -6.46 -15.29 7.10
CA GLU A 187 -5.30 -15.51 6.22
C GLU A 187 -5.67 -16.35 4.99
N THR A 188 -6.40 -17.45 5.21
CA THR A 188 -6.87 -18.35 4.15
C THR A 188 -7.80 -17.62 3.19
N ALA A 189 -8.81 -16.93 3.71
CA ALA A 189 -9.76 -16.16 2.90
C ALA A 189 -9.05 -15.05 2.12
N SER A 190 -8.12 -14.32 2.75
CA SER A 190 -7.32 -13.27 2.10
C SER A 190 -6.52 -13.81 0.92
N ALA A 191 -5.84 -14.95 1.10
CA ALA A 191 -5.09 -15.60 0.04
C ALA A 191 -5.99 -16.04 -1.12
N MET A 192 -7.17 -16.61 -0.82
CA MET A 192 -8.14 -17.04 -1.84
C MET A 192 -8.72 -15.88 -2.64
N ILE A 193 -9.06 -14.77 -1.98
CA ILE A 193 -9.58 -13.53 -2.59
C ILE A 193 -8.53 -12.97 -3.57
N LEU A 194 -7.29 -12.80 -3.11
CA LEU A 194 -6.20 -12.26 -3.93
C LEU A 194 -5.87 -13.17 -5.12
N LYS A 195 -5.76 -14.49 -4.89
CA LYS A 195 -5.52 -15.48 -5.96
C LYS A 195 -6.62 -15.46 -7.02
N SER A 196 -7.85 -15.12 -6.65
CA SER A 196 -9.00 -15.06 -7.55
C SER A 196 -9.09 -13.74 -8.34
N GLY A 197 -8.20 -12.76 -8.04
CA GLY A 197 -8.10 -11.48 -8.74
C GLY A 197 -8.99 -10.36 -8.18
N PHE A 198 -9.57 -10.53 -6.99
CA PHE A 198 -10.34 -9.48 -6.33
C PHE A 198 -9.42 -8.52 -5.57
N LYS A 199 -9.89 -7.29 -5.37
CA LYS A 199 -9.33 -6.38 -4.36
C LYS A 199 -9.75 -6.87 -2.97
N LEU A 200 -8.77 -7.04 -2.09
CA LEU A 200 -9.01 -7.39 -0.69
C LEU A 200 -9.17 -6.13 0.16
N GLY A 201 -10.20 -6.08 0.99
CA GLY A 201 -10.31 -5.15 2.10
C GLY A 201 -10.38 -5.89 3.43
N LEU A 202 -9.73 -5.38 4.47
CA LEU A 202 -9.80 -5.94 5.83
C LEU A 202 -10.27 -4.87 6.80
N GLN A 203 -11.40 -5.09 7.46
CA GLN A 203 -11.94 -4.17 8.45
C GLN A 203 -11.28 -4.41 9.80
N MET A 204 -10.95 -3.34 10.52
CA MET A 204 -10.42 -3.42 11.89
C MET A 204 -11.23 -2.58 12.86
N MET A 205 -11.23 -3.02 14.11
CA MET A 205 -11.79 -2.30 15.25
C MET A 205 -10.71 -2.06 16.30
N THR A 206 -10.79 -0.92 16.98
CA THR A 206 -9.90 -0.59 18.11
C THR A 206 -10.69 -0.57 19.41
N GLY A 207 -10.03 -0.89 20.52
CA GLY A 207 -10.64 -0.83 21.84
C GLY A 207 -11.65 -1.94 22.11
N LEU A 208 -11.57 -3.05 21.39
CA LEU A 208 -12.33 -4.26 21.70
C LEU A 208 -11.89 -4.85 23.06
N PRO A 209 -12.70 -5.70 23.72
CA PRO A 209 -12.27 -6.37 24.95
C PRO A 209 -10.92 -7.09 24.79
N GLY A 210 -9.96 -6.77 25.66
CA GLY A 210 -8.60 -7.31 25.62
C GLY A 210 -7.66 -6.69 24.56
N ASP A 211 -8.12 -5.68 23.82
CA ASP A 211 -7.32 -4.94 22.86
C ASP A 211 -6.42 -3.90 23.55
N THR A 212 -5.29 -3.61 22.93
CA THR A 212 -4.34 -2.59 23.38
C THR A 212 -3.81 -1.82 22.18
N THR A 213 -3.22 -0.64 22.42
CA THR A 213 -2.55 0.13 21.37
C THR A 213 -1.56 -0.73 20.57
N GLU A 214 -0.75 -1.55 21.22
CA GLU A 214 0.24 -2.39 20.54
C GLU A 214 -0.41 -3.47 19.67
N LYS A 215 -1.44 -4.15 20.18
CA LYS A 215 -2.21 -5.16 19.41
C LYS A 215 -2.91 -4.56 18.20
N SER A 216 -3.50 -3.37 18.35
CA SER A 216 -4.09 -2.62 17.23
C SER A 216 -3.06 -2.26 16.15
N LEU A 217 -1.86 -1.79 16.55
CA LEU A 217 -0.78 -1.46 15.60
C LEU A 217 -0.25 -2.71 14.88
N GLN A 218 -0.12 -3.82 15.60
CA GLN A 218 0.26 -5.11 15.01
C GLN A 218 -0.81 -5.61 14.03
N THR A 219 -2.09 -5.49 14.39
CA THR A 219 -3.21 -5.81 13.48
C THR A 219 -3.13 -4.99 12.20
N ALA A 220 -2.89 -3.67 12.27
CA ALA A 220 -2.75 -2.83 11.08
C ALA A 220 -1.56 -3.25 10.19
N ARG A 221 -0.41 -3.57 10.78
CA ARG A 221 0.75 -4.07 10.03
C ARG A 221 0.43 -5.40 9.33
N ARG A 222 -0.23 -6.33 10.03
CA ARG A 222 -0.65 -7.60 9.43
C ARG A 222 -1.67 -7.42 8.31
N ILE A 223 -2.59 -6.45 8.43
CA ILE A 223 -3.52 -6.11 7.34
C ILE A 223 -2.75 -5.69 6.07
N VAL A 224 -1.69 -4.89 6.22
CA VAL A 224 -0.81 -4.52 5.10
C VAL A 224 -0.09 -5.75 4.54
N ASP A 225 0.48 -6.59 5.41
CA ASP A 225 1.22 -7.80 5.01
C ASP A 225 0.35 -8.82 4.27
N LEU A 226 -0.92 -8.92 4.62
CA LEU A 226 -1.90 -9.78 3.95
C LEU A 226 -2.33 -9.28 2.56
N GLY A 227 -1.82 -8.12 2.11
CA GLY A 227 -2.07 -7.59 0.78
C GLY A 227 -3.43 -6.90 0.65
N ALA A 228 -4.00 -6.41 1.76
CA ALA A 228 -5.21 -5.59 1.70
C ALA A 228 -4.93 -4.31 0.90
N THR A 229 -5.88 -3.95 0.03
CA THR A 229 -5.85 -2.71 -0.76
C THR A 229 -6.63 -1.59 -0.09
N CYS A 230 -7.55 -1.93 0.81
CA CYS A 230 -8.31 -0.98 1.60
C CYS A 230 -8.63 -1.51 3.01
N THR A 231 -8.98 -0.60 3.92
CA THR A 231 -9.34 -0.94 5.30
C THR A 231 -10.32 0.08 5.90
N ARG A 232 -10.93 -0.29 7.03
CA ARG A 232 -11.78 0.58 7.84
C ARG A 232 -11.31 0.53 9.28
N ILE A 233 -11.28 1.68 9.93
CA ILE A 233 -10.91 1.80 11.35
C ILE A 233 -12.17 2.19 12.12
N TYR A 234 -12.62 1.31 13.00
CA TYR A 234 -13.80 1.53 13.85
C TYR A 234 -13.45 1.44 15.33
N PRO A 235 -13.34 2.59 16.03
CA PRO A 235 -13.32 2.58 17.48
C PRO A 235 -14.58 1.92 18.05
N THR A 236 -14.39 1.04 19.04
CA THR A 236 -15.48 0.28 19.65
C THR A 236 -16.36 1.21 20.48
N LEU A 237 -17.69 1.11 20.27
CA LEU A 237 -18.70 1.82 21.04
C LEU A 237 -19.53 0.83 21.86
N VAL A 238 -20.02 1.29 23.02
CA VAL A 238 -20.99 0.56 23.83
C VAL A 238 -22.38 0.92 23.34
N ILE A 239 -23.06 -0.04 22.73
CA ILE A 239 -24.40 0.12 22.16
C ILE A 239 -25.41 -0.60 23.06
N LYS A 240 -26.59 0.00 23.24
CA LYS A 240 -27.68 -0.56 24.02
C LYS A 240 -28.07 -1.96 23.52
N GLY A 241 -28.36 -2.88 24.43
CA GLY A 241 -28.77 -4.25 24.14
C GLY A 241 -27.65 -5.19 23.69
N THR A 242 -26.39 -4.76 23.80
CA THR A 242 -25.21 -5.59 23.53
C THR A 242 -24.69 -6.27 24.80
N ASP A 243 -23.90 -7.34 24.68
CA ASP A 243 -23.22 -7.93 25.84
C ASP A 243 -22.13 -6.98 26.37
N LEU A 244 -21.56 -6.16 25.49
CA LEU A 244 -20.61 -5.11 25.84
C LEU A 244 -21.23 -4.05 26.78
N GLU A 245 -22.52 -3.72 26.63
CA GLU A 245 -23.25 -2.89 27.61
C GLU A 245 -23.21 -3.51 28.99
N GLN A 246 -23.47 -4.82 29.11
CA GLN A 246 -23.49 -5.50 30.40
C GLN A 246 -22.10 -5.52 31.04
N MET A 247 -21.06 -5.80 30.25
CA MET A 247 -19.66 -5.74 30.71
C MET A 247 -19.30 -4.34 31.20
N TRP A 248 -19.68 -3.31 30.44
CA TRP A 248 -19.45 -1.91 30.81
C TRP A 248 -20.17 -1.53 32.12
N ARG A 249 -21.45 -1.87 32.27
CA ARG A 249 -22.23 -1.59 33.49
C ARG A 249 -21.68 -2.30 34.73
N LYS A 250 -21.03 -3.45 34.57
CA LYS A 250 -20.36 -4.19 35.65
C LYS A 250 -18.94 -3.70 35.95
N GLY A 251 -18.39 -2.80 35.13
CA GLY A 251 -17.00 -2.35 35.23
C GLY A 251 -15.97 -3.37 34.70
N GLU A 252 -16.42 -4.38 33.95
CA GLU A 252 -15.56 -5.40 33.33
C GLU A 252 -14.98 -4.94 31.97
N TYR A 253 -15.52 -3.85 31.41
CA TYR A 253 -15.03 -3.22 30.18
C TYR A 253 -15.07 -1.71 30.30
N GLU A 254 -13.98 -1.06 29.89
CA GLU A 254 -13.88 0.39 29.79
C GLU A 254 -13.61 0.77 28.32
N PRO A 255 -14.50 1.52 27.66
CA PRO A 255 -14.28 1.95 26.29
C PRO A 255 -13.17 3.02 26.24
N GLN A 256 -12.51 3.13 25.09
CA GLN A 256 -11.48 4.14 24.87
C GLN A 256 -12.05 5.55 25.08
N ARG A 257 -11.24 6.45 25.63
CA ARG A 257 -11.55 7.89 25.59
C ARG A 257 -11.41 8.40 24.16
N LEU A 258 -12.11 9.51 23.87
CA LEU A 258 -12.10 10.09 22.53
C LEU A 258 -10.67 10.43 22.07
N GLU A 259 -9.88 11.03 22.96
CA GLU A 259 -8.49 11.43 22.69
C GLU A 259 -7.59 10.21 22.41
N GLU A 260 -7.77 9.12 23.17
CA GLU A 260 -7.01 7.87 22.99
C GLU A 260 -7.32 7.21 21.65
N ALA A 261 -8.61 7.18 21.29
CA ALA A 261 -9.04 6.65 20.00
C ALA A 261 -8.53 7.51 18.83
N ILE A 262 -8.51 8.84 18.98
CA ILE A 262 -7.96 9.77 17.99
C ILE A 262 -6.46 9.51 17.80
N GLU A 263 -5.70 9.44 18.89
CA GLU A 263 -4.25 9.23 18.86
C GLU A 263 -3.88 7.87 18.25
N LEU A 264 -4.54 6.79 18.68
CA LEU A 264 -4.33 5.47 18.10
C LEU A 264 -4.69 5.47 16.61
N SER A 265 -5.86 5.99 16.24
CA SER A 265 -6.30 6.04 14.83
C SER A 265 -5.34 6.85 13.96
N ALA A 266 -4.73 7.92 14.49
CA ALA A 266 -3.75 8.72 13.74
C ALA A 266 -2.48 7.91 13.43
N ARG A 267 -2.01 7.10 14.40
CA ARG A 267 -0.87 6.19 14.19
C ARG A 267 -1.21 5.06 13.21
N LEU A 268 -2.43 4.53 13.28
CA LEU A 268 -2.91 3.51 12.34
C LEU A 268 -3.02 4.07 10.91
N LEU A 269 -3.50 5.31 10.75
CA LEU A 269 -3.54 5.98 9.44
C LEU A 269 -2.16 6.05 8.78
N GLU A 270 -1.11 6.39 9.54
CA GLU A 270 0.24 6.43 8.96
C GLU A 270 0.73 5.03 8.54
N ILE A 271 0.46 3.98 9.33
CA ILE A 271 0.78 2.59 8.94
C ILE A 271 0.11 2.22 7.61
N PHE A 272 -1.18 2.55 7.46
CA PHE A 272 -1.90 2.23 6.22
C PHE A 272 -1.45 3.08 5.03
N ARG A 273 -1.16 4.37 5.24
CA ARG A 273 -0.56 5.26 4.22
C ARG A 273 0.77 4.70 3.73
N GLU A 274 1.66 4.33 4.65
CA GLU A 274 2.94 3.69 4.32
C GLU A 274 2.74 2.36 3.58
N GLY A 275 1.71 1.59 3.96
CA GLY A 275 1.30 0.34 3.32
C GLY A 275 0.65 0.49 1.94
N ASN A 276 0.34 1.72 1.48
CA ASN A 276 -0.55 1.99 0.32
C ASN A 276 -1.93 1.31 0.46
N VAL A 277 -2.45 1.23 1.69
CA VAL A 277 -3.79 0.71 1.97
C VAL A 277 -4.74 1.89 2.12
N ASP A 278 -5.76 1.95 1.29
CA ASP A 278 -6.74 3.03 1.34
C ASP A 278 -7.65 2.89 2.58
N VAL A 279 -7.61 3.87 3.46
CA VAL A 279 -8.47 3.89 4.65
C VAL A 279 -9.79 4.57 4.29
N ILE A 280 -10.71 3.77 3.77
CA ILE A 280 -12.00 4.23 3.23
C ILE A 280 -12.94 4.76 4.32
N ARG A 281 -12.72 4.41 5.59
CA ARG A 281 -13.52 4.89 6.73
C ARG A 281 -12.71 4.93 8.02
N VAL A 282 -12.88 6.01 8.79
CA VAL A 282 -12.40 6.11 10.18
C VAL A 282 -13.53 6.67 11.04
N GLY A 283 -13.91 5.91 12.06
CA GLY A 283 -15.10 6.18 12.85
C GLY A 283 -16.39 5.74 12.15
N LEU A 284 -17.47 5.63 12.92
CA LEU A 284 -18.76 5.16 12.42
C LEU A 284 -19.46 6.23 11.58
N HIS A 285 -20.31 5.80 10.65
CA HIS A 285 -21.25 6.72 10.00
C HIS A 285 -22.35 7.06 11.00
N PRO A 286 -22.67 8.34 11.21
CA PRO A 286 -23.90 8.70 11.90
C PRO A 286 -25.06 8.24 11.00
N SER A 287 -25.54 7.01 11.20
CA SER A 287 -26.86 6.61 10.74
C SER A 287 -27.88 7.33 11.62
N GLU A 288 -29.11 7.52 11.11
CA GLU A 288 -30.17 8.18 11.88
C GLU A 288 -30.45 7.46 13.22
N GLY A 289 -30.15 6.16 13.35
CA GLY A 289 -30.26 5.39 14.61
C GLY A 289 -29.14 5.66 15.62
N LEU A 290 -27.88 5.75 15.18
CA LEU A 290 -26.73 6.00 16.08
C LEU A 290 -26.64 7.45 16.59
N LEU A 291 -27.39 8.37 15.98
CA LEU A 291 -27.54 9.75 16.46
C LEU A 291 -28.57 9.89 17.58
N ASP A 292 -29.36 8.84 17.87
CA ASP A 292 -30.19 8.81 19.06
C ASP A 292 -29.31 8.54 20.29
N GLU A 293 -29.19 9.53 21.18
CA GLU A 293 -28.44 9.44 22.44
C GLU A 293 -28.90 8.24 23.31
N ASN A 294 -30.07 7.67 23.03
CA ASN A 294 -30.58 6.49 23.72
C ASN A 294 -30.01 5.15 23.23
N GLU A 295 -29.39 5.08 22.05
CA GLU A 295 -28.81 3.85 21.49
C GLU A 295 -27.30 3.70 21.76
N MET A 296 -26.55 4.80 21.73
CA MET A 296 -25.12 4.82 22.00
C MET A 296 -24.86 5.25 23.46
N LEU A 297 -24.38 4.32 24.28
CA LEU A 297 -24.27 4.52 25.73
C LEU A 297 -22.90 5.06 26.18
N ALA A 298 -21.82 4.63 25.52
CA ALA A 298 -20.45 5.07 25.85
C ALA A 298 -19.47 4.82 24.70
N GLY A 299 -18.32 5.49 24.74
CA GLY A 299 -17.20 5.29 23.83
C GLY A 299 -16.85 6.50 22.97
N PRO A 300 -15.79 6.40 22.15
CA PRO A 300 -15.18 7.52 21.45
C PRO A 300 -15.93 7.89 20.16
N PHE A 301 -17.09 8.53 20.30
CA PHE A 301 -17.87 9.02 19.16
C PHE A 301 -17.68 10.53 18.93
N HIS A 302 -17.47 10.90 17.67
CA HIS A 302 -17.52 12.29 17.22
C HIS A 302 -17.95 12.36 15.74
N PRO A 303 -18.86 13.25 15.34
CA PRO A 303 -19.30 13.36 13.94
C PRO A 303 -18.14 13.62 12.95
N SER A 304 -17.18 14.46 13.36
CA SER A 304 -15.95 14.76 12.61
C SER A 304 -14.74 13.90 13.02
N PHE A 305 -14.94 12.66 13.49
CA PHE A 305 -13.84 11.84 14.01
C PHE A 305 -12.66 11.71 13.04
N ARG A 306 -12.88 11.46 11.74
CA ARG A 306 -11.81 11.44 10.74
C ARG A 306 -11.01 12.74 10.70
N GLU A 307 -11.67 13.89 10.78
CA GLU A 307 -10.99 15.20 10.74
C GLU A 307 -10.12 15.43 11.97
N LEU A 308 -10.58 14.99 13.15
CA LEU A 308 -9.80 15.01 14.39
C LEU A 308 -8.58 14.10 14.30
N VAL A 309 -8.74 12.90 13.73
CA VAL A 309 -7.65 11.95 13.50
C VAL A 309 -6.61 12.51 12.54
N GLU A 310 -7.03 13.11 11.42
CA GLU A 310 -6.12 13.76 10.46
C GLU A 310 -5.41 14.98 11.08
N THR A 311 -6.13 15.76 11.89
CA THR A 311 -5.56 16.86 12.67
C THR A 311 -4.46 16.36 13.60
N GLN A 312 -4.69 15.25 14.29
CA GLN A 312 -3.71 14.64 15.20
C GLN A 312 -2.52 14.04 14.43
N SER A 313 -2.73 13.43 13.25
CA SER A 313 -1.62 13.00 12.39
C SER A 313 -0.71 14.18 12.01
N TRP A 314 -1.30 15.30 11.58
CA TRP A 314 -0.55 16.52 11.30
C TRP A 314 0.14 17.09 12.53
N ARG A 315 -0.53 17.07 13.69
CA ARG A 315 0.06 17.48 14.97
C ARG A 315 1.39 16.76 15.22
N LEU A 316 1.41 15.43 15.05
CA LEU A 316 2.63 14.64 15.24
C LEU A 316 3.75 15.03 14.26
N LYS A 317 3.41 15.41 13.02
CA LYS A 317 4.38 15.89 12.00
C LYS A 317 4.91 17.29 12.32
N LEU A 318 4.12 18.13 12.97
CA LEU A 318 4.45 19.52 13.28
C LEU A 318 5.22 19.68 14.60
N LEU A 319 5.02 18.78 15.57
CA LEU A 319 5.68 18.85 16.89
C LEU A 319 7.22 18.94 16.81
N PRO A 320 7.93 18.19 15.94
CA PRO A 320 9.37 18.34 15.80
C PRO A 320 9.81 19.76 15.41
N LEU A 321 9.01 20.52 14.66
CA LEU A 321 9.38 21.88 14.25
C LEU A 321 9.54 22.81 15.46
N ILE A 322 8.72 22.64 16.50
CA ILE A 322 8.84 23.40 17.74
C ILE A 322 10.18 23.11 18.44
N GLN A 323 10.67 21.88 18.36
CA GLN A 323 11.92 21.45 19.01
C GLN A 323 13.16 21.94 18.26
N HIS A 324 13.10 22.03 16.93
CA HIS A 324 14.26 22.32 16.08
C HIS A 324 14.42 23.80 15.73
N HIS A 325 13.41 24.63 15.98
CA HIS A 325 13.45 26.06 15.66
C HIS A 325 13.45 26.93 16.93
N PRO A 326 14.17 28.07 16.95
CA PRO A 326 14.18 28.98 18.08
C PRO A 326 12.80 29.57 18.38
N GLN A 327 12.49 29.78 19.65
CA GLN A 327 11.29 30.48 20.08
C GLN A 327 11.28 31.92 19.55
N GLY A 328 10.13 32.39 19.09
CA GLY A 328 9.94 33.71 18.49
C GLY A 328 10.37 33.82 17.02
N SER A 329 10.83 32.73 16.39
CA SER A 329 11.10 32.70 14.95
C SER A 329 9.82 32.70 14.10
N ASP A 330 9.95 32.98 12.81
CA ASP A 330 8.88 32.83 11.82
C ASP A 330 8.96 31.44 11.18
N ILE A 331 7.81 30.84 10.84
CA ILE A 331 7.75 29.56 10.14
C ILE A 331 6.78 29.58 8.95
N ARG A 332 7.22 28.96 7.86
CA ARG A 332 6.42 28.67 6.68
C ARG A 332 6.36 27.17 6.48
N ILE A 333 5.15 26.62 6.46
CA ILE A 333 4.88 25.19 6.38
C ILE A 333 4.23 24.93 5.03
N PRO A 334 4.93 24.29 4.08
CA PRO A 334 4.33 23.86 2.83
C PRO A 334 3.34 22.72 3.08
N VAL A 335 2.14 22.83 2.52
CA VAL A 335 1.09 21.80 2.62
C VAL A 335 0.36 21.69 1.29
N SER A 336 -0.03 20.47 0.91
CA SER A 336 -0.92 20.25 -0.23
C SER A 336 -2.29 20.93 0.01
N GLU A 337 -2.96 21.38 -1.06
CA GLU A 337 -4.27 22.04 -0.92
C GLU A 337 -5.32 21.14 -0.23
N GLU A 338 -5.27 19.83 -0.49
CA GLU A 338 -6.21 18.86 0.07
C GLU A 338 -6.01 18.62 1.58
N GLU A 339 -4.78 18.79 2.07
CA GLU A 339 -4.42 18.55 3.47
C GLU A 339 -4.36 19.83 4.31
N LEU A 340 -4.45 21.01 3.68
CA LEU A 340 -4.32 22.31 4.33
C LEU A 340 -5.22 22.43 5.58
N ARG A 341 -6.47 21.97 5.48
CA ARG A 341 -7.42 21.98 6.59
C ARG A 341 -6.95 21.14 7.79
N TYR A 342 -6.33 19.98 7.54
CA TYR A 342 -5.85 19.09 8.59
C TYR A 342 -4.56 19.62 9.21
N ALA A 343 -3.69 20.23 8.39
CA ALA A 343 -2.47 20.87 8.85
C ALA A 343 -2.75 22.08 9.76
N ILE A 344 -3.72 22.94 9.39
CA ILE A 344 -4.23 24.01 10.27
C ILE A 344 -4.87 23.42 11.53
N GLY A 345 -5.54 22.28 11.37
CA GLY A 345 -6.16 21.50 12.42
C GLY A 345 -7.60 21.90 12.71
N TYR A 346 -8.39 20.93 13.17
CA TYR A 346 -9.76 21.15 13.65
C TYR A 346 -9.79 22.27 14.69
N GLY A 347 -10.67 23.26 14.51
CA GLY A 347 -10.73 24.45 15.36
C GLY A 347 -9.44 25.28 15.37
N SER A 348 -8.60 25.19 14.32
CA SER A 348 -7.25 25.81 14.25
C SER A 348 -6.27 25.35 15.32
N SER A 349 -6.49 24.17 15.92
CA SER A 349 -5.70 23.66 17.04
C SER A 349 -4.20 23.55 16.76
N ASN A 350 -3.79 23.11 15.57
CA ASN A 350 -2.38 22.99 15.21
C ASN A 350 -1.72 24.37 14.99
N ARG A 351 -2.44 25.30 14.34
CA ARG A 351 -1.99 26.69 14.22
C ARG A 351 -1.76 27.33 15.59
N MET A 352 -2.76 27.26 16.48
CA MET A 352 -2.68 27.84 17.82
C MET A 352 -1.54 27.24 18.65
N MET A 353 -1.26 25.95 18.48
CA MET A 353 -0.12 25.30 19.11
C MET A 353 1.21 25.88 18.61
N LEU A 354 1.35 26.10 17.30
CA LEU A 354 2.57 26.68 16.70
C LEU A 354 2.74 28.15 17.08
N GLU A 355 1.66 28.94 17.10
CA GLU A 355 1.69 30.38 17.46
C GLU A 355 2.11 30.63 18.92
N LYS A 356 2.10 29.61 19.78
CA LYS A 356 2.71 29.70 21.13
C LYS A 356 4.23 29.75 21.09
N HIS A 357 4.85 29.28 20.01
CA HIS A 357 6.30 29.19 19.85
C HIS A 357 6.85 30.13 18.79
N PHE A 358 6.14 30.31 17.67
CA PHE A 358 6.56 31.12 16.53
C PHE A 358 5.86 32.48 16.51
N SER A 359 6.58 33.54 16.15
CA SER A 359 6.01 34.89 16.01
C SER A 359 5.05 35.00 14.83
N LYS A 360 5.27 34.20 13.79
CA LYS A 360 4.43 34.13 12.59
C LYS A 360 4.37 32.72 12.06
N VAL A 361 3.15 32.20 11.89
CA VAL A 361 2.89 30.87 11.32
C VAL A 361 2.15 31.02 10.00
N GLN A 362 2.74 30.53 8.91
CA GLN A 362 2.09 30.52 7.60
C GLN A 362 2.05 29.11 7.04
N PHE A 363 0.84 28.57 6.85
CA PHE A 363 0.63 27.41 6.00
C PHE A 363 0.54 27.92 4.56
N VAL A 364 1.48 27.50 3.72
CA VAL A 364 1.53 27.91 2.32
C VAL A 364 1.16 26.70 1.47
N PRO A 365 0.28 26.86 0.46
CA PRO A 365 0.10 25.83 -0.55
C PRO A 365 1.48 25.51 -1.13
N GLU A 366 1.87 24.25 -1.09
CA GLU A 366 3.06 23.82 -1.78
C GLU A 366 2.82 24.10 -3.27
N ALA A 367 3.46 25.13 -3.82
CA ALA A 367 3.53 25.29 -5.26
C ALA A 367 4.07 23.97 -5.78
N SER A 368 3.41 23.36 -6.76
CA SER A 368 3.88 22.13 -7.40
C SER A 368 5.22 22.38 -8.08
N VAL A 369 6.28 22.46 -7.29
CA VAL A 369 7.64 22.30 -7.77
C VAL A 369 7.68 20.81 -8.05
N ASP A 370 7.59 20.49 -9.33
CA ASP A 370 7.71 19.15 -9.89
C ASP A 370 9.16 18.65 -9.65
N GLN A 371 9.59 18.53 -8.40
CA GLN A 371 10.67 17.64 -8.04
C GLN A 371 10.05 16.26 -8.07
N LYS A 372 10.05 15.64 -9.25
CA LYS A 372 9.68 14.23 -9.33
C LYS A 372 10.52 13.49 -8.28
N LYS A 373 9.84 12.82 -7.36
CA LYS A 373 10.48 11.91 -6.41
C LYS A 373 11.38 10.94 -7.18
N PRO A 374 12.58 10.61 -6.68
CA PRO A 374 13.47 9.70 -7.38
C PRO A 374 12.78 8.36 -7.61
N LEU A 375 13.02 7.74 -8.75
CA LEU A 375 12.64 6.36 -8.98
C LEU A 375 13.64 5.47 -8.26
N ILE A 376 13.17 4.52 -7.46
CA ILE A 376 14.02 3.60 -6.70
C ILE A 376 13.72 2.19 -7.19
N ILE A 377 14.72 1.40 -7.56
CA ILE A 377 14.54 0.01 -8.01
C ILE A 377 15.29 -0.91 -7.05
N THR A 378 14.58 -1.89 -6.48
CA THR A 378 15.12 -2.82 -5.48
C THR A 378 14.36 -4.14 -5.48
N ASP A 379 14.88 -5.15 -4.80
CA ASP A 379 14.23 -6.46 -4.66
C ASP A 379 12.85 -6.41 -3.95
N LYS A 380 11.86 -7.08 -4.55
CA LYS A 380 10.51 -7.22 -3.96
C LYS A 380 10.48 -7.96 -2.62
N ARG A 381 11.50 -8.75 -2.30
CA ARG A 381 11.63 -9.51 -1.04
C ARG A 381 12.18 -8.67 0.10
N MET A 382 12.51 -7.40 -0.16
CA MET A 382 12.89 -6.45 0.89
C MET A 382 11.84 -6.43 2.03
N PRO A 383 12.26 -6.37 3.30
CA PRO A 383 11.35 -6.26 4.44
C PRO A 383 10.41 -5.06 4.35
N LEU A 384 9.15 -5.22 4.78
CA LEU A 384 8.13 -4.15 4.70
C LEU A 384 8.57 -2.83 5.36
N PRO A 385 9.21 -2.81 6.54
CA PRO A 385 9.69 -1.56 7.14
C PRO A 385 10.65 -0.79 6.22
N ALA A 386 11.55 -1.50 5.52
CA ALA A 386 12.47 -0.89 4.56
C ALA A 386 11.74 -0.37 3.32
N LYS A 387 10.75 -1.12 2.80
CA LYS A 387 9.90 -0.67 1.69
C LYS A 387 9.16 0.63 2.04
N ASN A 388 8.61 0.71 3.25
CA ASN A 388 7.90 1.89 3.74
C ASN A 388 8.86 3.09 3.80
N MET A 389 10.07 2.90 4.35
CA MET A 389 11.08 3.94 4.38
C MET A 389 11.45 4.43 2.97
N LEU A 390 11.63 3.53 2.00
CA LEU A 390 11.93 3.91 0.61
C LEU A 390 10.81 4.72 -0.04
N LYS A 391 9.53 4.48 0.28
CA LYS A 391 8.39 5.30 -0.19
C LYS A 391 8.41 6.72 0.35
N THR A 392 9.05 6.96 1.50
CA THR A 392 9.27 8.33 2.01
C THR A 392 10.37 9.06 1.23
N ILE A 393 11.33 8.32 0.69
CA ILE A 393 12.48 8.85 -0.07
C ILE A 393 12.11 9.08 -1.54
N GLY A 394 11.39 8.14 -2.16
CA GLY A 394 11.12 8.13 -3.59
C GLY A 394 9.91 7.30 -4.00
N ASN A 395 9.87 6.94 -5.28
CA ASN A 395 8.90 6.05 -5.87
C ASN A 395 9.56 4.68 -6.07
N PRO A 396 9.46 3.75 -5.10
CA PRO A 396 10.05 2.43 -5.26
C PRO A 396 9.27 1.56 -6.23
N VAL A 397 10.00 0.86 -7.09
CA VAL A 397 9.53 -0.20 -7.97
C VAL A 397 10.26 -1.47 -7.60
N PHE A 398 9.49 -2.52 -7.31
CA PHE A 398 9.99 -3.75 -6.73
C PHE A 398 10.15 -4.82 -7.79
N LEU A 399 11.40 -5.23 -8.04
CA LEU A 399 11.72 -6.22 -9.04
C LEU A 399 11.43 -7.64 -8.55
N GLN A 400 10.76 -8.42 -9.39
CA GLN A 400 10.67 -9.86 -9.28
C GLN A 400 10.72 -10.46 -10.69
N THR A 401 11.77 -11.24 -10.97
CA THR A 401 11.82 -12.07 -12.18
C THR A 401 11.81 -13.52 -11.74
N GLU A 402 10.72 -14.23 -11.99
CA GLU A 402 10.73 -15.67 -11.80
C GLU A 402 11.37 -16.31 -13.04
N LEU A 403 12.20 -17.34 -12.86
CA LEU A 403 12.72 -18.25 -13.91
C LEU A 403 13.89 -17.77 -14.79
N LEU A 404 14.32 -16.50 -14.74
CA LEU A 404 15.49 -16.02 -15.51
C LEU A 404 16.83 -16.43 -14.87
N VAL A 405 16.92 -16.29 -13.54
CA VAL A 405 18.10 -16.62 -12.73
C VAL A 405 17.69 -17.46 -11.51
N TYR A 406 18.66 -17.98 -10.77
CA TYR A 406 18.38 -18.73 -9.55
C TYR A 406 17.71 -17.88 -8.46
N LYS A 407 16.86 -18.52 -7.67
CA LYS A 407 15.88 -17.87 -6.79
C LYS A 407 16.47 -16.83 -5.83
N SER A 408 17.70 -17.00 -5.34
CA SER A 408 18.25 -16.07 -4.35
C SER A 408 18.57 -14.69 -4.93
N ILE A 409 18.81 -14.55 -6.24
CA ILE A 409 19.11 -13.26 -6.89
C ILE A 409 18.04 -12.80 -7.88
N SER A 410 16.91 -13.49 -7.93
CA SER A 410 15.90 -13.29 -8.98
C SER A 410 15.09 -11.99 -8.85
N GLY A 411 15.23 -11.28 -7.73
CA GLY A 411 14.73 -9.91 -7.55
C GLY A 411 15.83 -8.85 -7.49
N HIS A 412 17.10 -9.21 -7.62
CA HIS A 412 18.22 -8.27 -7.48
C HIS A 412 18.31 -7.37 -8.72
N PRO A 413 18.15 -6.04 -8.62
CA PRO A 413 18.14 -5.17 -9.80
C PRO A 413 19.51 -5.05 -10.47
N ASP A 414 20.61 -5.14 -9.71
CA ASP A 414 21.97 -5.12 -10.23
C ASP A 414 22.33 -6.31 -11.13
N ILE A 415 21.53 -7.37 -11.12
CA ILE A 415 21.66 -8.52 -12.03
C ILE A 415 21.15 -8.19 -13.44
N PHE A 416 20.20 -7.26 -13.55
CA PHE A 416 19.52 -6.93 -14.80
C PHE A 416 19.80 -5.51 -15.29
N ILE A 417 20.39 -4.65 -14.45
CA ILE A 417 20.54 -3.22 -14.74
C ILE A 417 21.98 -2.78 -14.41
N CYS A 418 22.68 -2.24 -15.41
CA CYS A 418 23.92 -1.51 -15.24
C CYS A 418 23.66 0.00 -15.35
N GLN A 419 23.85 0.74 -14.26
CA GLN A 419 23.67 2.19 -14.19
C GLN A 419 24.98 2.95 -14.44
N GLY A 420 24.89 4.01 -15.25
CA GLY A 420 25.92 5.05 -15.41
C GLY A 420 25.30 6.44 -15.65
N ASP A 421 26.13 7.46 -15.82
CA ASP A 421 25.69 8.86 -15.97
C ASP A 421 24.98 9.12 -17.30
N GLU A 422 25.20 8.30 -18.31
CA GLU A 422 24.61 8.44 -19.63
C GLU A 422 23.23 7.77 -19.75
N GLY A 423 22.90 6.86 -18.83
CA GLY A 423 21.66 6.07 -18.87
C GLY A 423 21.81 4.71 -18.19
N LEU A 424 20.86 3.81 -18.48
CA LEU A 424 20.83 2.45 -17.98
C LEU A 424 21.00 1.45 -19.13
N VAL A 425 21.89 0.48 -18.97
CA VAL A 425 21.91 -0.72 -19.81
C VAL A 425 21.14 -1.83 -19.11
N VAL A 426 20.08 -2.33 -19.73
CA VAL A 426 19.14 -3.28 -19.11
C VAL A 426 19.06 -4.60 -19.87
N ALA A 427 18.78 -5.68 -19.15
CA ALA A 427 18.48 -6.98 -19.72
C ALA A 427 17.22 -6.92 -20.62
N PRO A 428 17.21 -7.52 -21.83
CA PRO A 428 16.06 -7.51 -22.74
C PRO A 428 14.76 -8.05 -22.13
N GLY A 429 14.85 -9.04 -21.27
CA GLY A 429 13.74 -9.70 -20.57
C GLY A 429 13.30 -9.00 -19.28
N LEU A 430 13.79 -7.78 -19.01
CA LEU A 430 13.35 -7.01 -17.85
C LEU A 430 11.83 -6.75 -17.91
N PRO A 431 11.06 -7.00 -16.83
CA PRO A 431 9.60 -6.89 -16.87
C PRO A 431 9.10 -5.48 -17.23
N ALA A 432 7.97 -5.42 -17.95
CA ALA A 432 7.32 -4.17 -18.34
C ALA A 432 6.96 -3.28 -17.14
N GLU A 433 6.70 -3.88 -15.98
CA GLU A 433 6.47 -3.19 -14.70
C GLU A 433 7.67 -2.36 -14.21
N ILE A 434 8.89 -2.67 -14.67
CA ILE A 434 10.10 -1.88 -14.41
C ILE A 434 10.36 -0.90 -15.54
N LEU A 435 10.20 -1.35 -16.79
CA LEU A 435 10.46 -0.53 -17.98
C LEU A 435 9.49 0.65 -18.10
N LYS A 436 8.21 0.47 -17.73
CA LYS A 436 7.21 1.53 -17.82
C LYS A 436 7.53 2.73 -16.91
N PRO A 437 7.80 2.55 -15.59
CA PRO A 437 8.25 3.66 -14.75
C PRO A 437 9.52 4.36 -15.26
N LEU A 438 10.46 3.62 -15.84
CA LEU A 438 11.67 4.21 -16.44
C LEU A 438 11.32 5.12 -17.63
N ALA A 439 10.45 4.66 -18.52
CA ALA A 439 9.96 5.42 -19.67
C ALA A 439 9.14 6.64 -19.24
N ASP A 440 8.24 6.49 -18.27
CA ASP A 440 7.39 7.57 -17.72
C ASP A 440 8.21 8.69 -17.06
N ASN A 441 9.44 8.36 -16.62
CA ASN A 441 10.41 9.32 -16.07
C ASN A 441 11.45 9.81 -17.08
N GLY A 442 11.31 9.47 -18.37
CA GLY A 442 12.22 9.93 -19.42
C GLY A 442 13.65 9.40 -19.27
N ILE A 443 13.85 8.27 -18.59
CA ILE A 443 15.17 7.70 -18.36
C ILE A 443 15.66 7.04 -19.66
N ARG A 444 16.89 7.36 -20.07
CA ARG A 444 17.52 6.71 -21.23
C ARG A 444 17.84 5.25 -20.89
N VAL A 445 17.08 4.34 -21.47
CA VAL A 445 17.24 2.89 -21.34
C VAL A 445 17.81 2.33 -22.65
N ILE A 446 18.87 1.54 -22.55
CA ILE A 446 19.53 0.84 -23.65
C ILE A 446 19.41 -0.66 -23.35
N ASN A 447 18.91 -1.44 -24.31
CA ASN A 447 18.85 -2.89 -24.16
C ASN A 447 20.23 -3.50 -24.39
N GLY A 448 20.67 -4.38 -23.49
CA GLY A 448 21.84 -5.23 -23.71
C GLY A 448 21.58 -6.31 -24.77
N LEU A 449 22.57 -7.15 -25.04
CA LEU A 449 22.46 -8.15 -26.10
C LEU A 449 21.64 -9.37 -25.69
N VAL A 450 21.84 -9.84 -24.46
CA VAL A 450 21.25 -11.10 -23.97
C VAL A 450 20.84 -10.98 -22.51
N ASP A 451 19.83 -11.75 -22.12
CA ASP A 451 19.45 -11.87 -20.71
C ASP A 451 20.55 -12.53 -19.86
N PRO A 452 20.59 -12.23 -18.54
CA PRO A 452 21.40 -12.99 -17.60
C PRO A 452 21.07 -14.49 -17.69
N GLY A 453 22.10 -15.33 -17.66
CA GLY A 453 21.91 -16.78 -17.65
C GLY A 453 21.49 -17.30 -16.28
N LYS A 454 21.01 -18.55 -16.24
CA LYS A 454 20.51 -19.19 -15.00
C LYS A 454 21.61 -19.45 -13.97
N THR A 455 22.86 -19.51 -14.39
CA THR A 455 24.02 -19.89 -13.57
C THR A 455 25.15 -18.88 -13.74
N TYR A 456 26.08 -18.89 -12.78
CA TYR A 456 27.34 -18.17 -12.91
C TYR A 456 28.24 -18.84 -13.97
N PRO A 457 28.94 -18.09 -14.83
CA PRO A 457 29.11 -16.63 -14.79
C PRO A 457 28.07 -15.81 -15.57
N GLU A 458 27.21 -16.44 -16.38
CA GLU A 458 26.27 -15.74 -17.26
C GLU A 458 25.23 -14.91 -16.50
N SER A 459 24.92 -15.27 -15.25
CA SER A 459 24.03 -14.52 -14.37
C SER A 459 24.58 -13.15 -13.94
N ALA A 460 25.86 -12.85 -14.18
CA ALA A 460 26.51 -11.63 -13.70
C ALA A 460 26.77 -10.57 -14.80
N ARG A 461 26.28 -10.77 -16.02
CA ARG A 461 26.59 -9.95 -17.22
C ARG A 461 26.46 -8.43 -17.04
N TYR A 462 25.43 -7.99 -16.30
CA TYR A 462 25.11 -6.58 -16.08
C TYR A 462 25.66 -6.03 -14.76
N ASN A 463 26.33 -6.84 -13.94
CA ASN A 463 26.75 -6.49 -12.59
C ASN A 463 28.00 -5.61 -12.56
N ALA A 464 28.30 -4.91 -13.66
CA ALA A 464 29.41 -3.98 -13.77
C ALA A 464 29.16 -2.70 -12.96
N VAL A 465 30.24 -2.13 -12.42
CA VAL A 465 30.22 -0.80 -11.78
C VAL A 465 30.84 0.21 -12.73
N VAL A 466 30.08 1.28 -13.00
CA VAL A 466 30.49 2.38 -13.88
C VAL A 466 30.71 3.61 -13.00
N THR A 467 31.86 4.25 -13.18
CA THR A 467 32.27 5.51 -12.52
C THR A 467 32.77 6.48 -13.58
N PRO A 468 33.01 7.76 -13.27
CA PRO A 468 33.64 8.67 -14.23
C PRO A 468 34.96 8.16 -14.80
N ASP A 469 35.76 7.44 -14.01
CA ASP A 469 37.09 6.97 -14.41
C ASP A 469 37.10 5.54 -14.98
N PHE A 470 36.22 4.66 -14.49
CA PHE A 470 36.30 3.21 -14.71
C PHE A 470 34.99 2.55 -15.13
N ILE A 471 35.13 1.47 -15.90
CA ILE A 471 34.19 0.33 -15.92
C ILE A 471 34.89 -0.83 -15.22
N ILE A 472 34.37 -1.23 -14.06
CA ILE A 472 34.94 -2.26 -13.20
C ILE A 472 34.05 -3.50 -13.30
N HIS A 473 34.59 -4.59 -13.83
CA HIS A 473 33.88 -5.87 -13.91
C HIS A 473 34.80 -7.01 -14.34
N ASN A 474 34.27 -8.24 -14.34
CA ASN A 474 34.84 -9.32 -15.12
C ASN A 474 34.59 -9.08 -16.62
N LEU A 475 35.55 -8.41 -17.25
CA LEU A 475 35.51 -8.04 -18.68
C LEU A 475 35.29 -9.22 -19.65
N LYS A 476 35.51 -10.47 -19.22
CA LYS A 476 35.27 -11.66 -20.06
C LYS A 476 33.78 -12.00 -20.21
N ILE A 477 32.94 -11.50 -19.30
CA ILE A 477 31.51 -11.84 -19.22
C ILE A 477 30.61 -10.60 -19.30
N THR A 478 31.20 -9.40 -19.30
CA THR A 478 30.46 -8.13 -19.37
C THR A 478 29.67 -8.07 -20.67
N ASP A 479 28.41 -7.64 -20.60
CA ASP A 479 27.66 -7.36 -21.83
C ASP A 479 28.35 -6.22 -22.62
N PRO A 480 28.69 -6.43 -23.90
CA PRO A 480 29.47 -5.45 -24.67
C PRO A 480 28.76 -4.10 -24.83
N VAL A 481 27.42 -4.06 -24.78
CA VAL A 481 26.64 -2.81 -24.84
C VAL A 481 27.01 -1.85 -23.70
N ILE A 482 27.49 -2.37 -22.57
CA ILE A 482 27.98 -1.54 -21.45
C ILE A 482 29.19 -0.72 -21.89
N PHE A 483 30.13 -1.30 -22.66
CA PHE A 483 31.30 -0.57 -23.15
C PHE A 483 30.94 0.46 -24.22
N GLU A 484 29.94 0.17 -25.04
CA GLU A 484 29.44 1.06 -26.08
C GLU A 484 28.66 2.24 -25.50
N THR A 485 27.88 1.99 -24.45
CA THR A 485 27.04 3.00 -23.79
C THR A 485 27.85 3.97 -22.94
N PHE A 486 28.93 3.49 -22.30
CA PHE A 486 29.75 4.27 -21.37
C PHE A 486 31.20 4.43 -21.87
N PRO A 487 31.43 5.08 -23.01
CA PRO A 487 32.77 5.23 -23.59
C PRO A 487 33.68 6.12 -22.71
N GLY A 488 34.97 6.14 -23.03
CA GLY A 488 35.95 7.06 -22.41
C GLY A 488 36.47 6.63 -21.03
N ARG A 489 35.97 5.53 -20.46
CA ARG A 489 36.37 5.01 -19.14
C ARG A 489 37.40 3.90 -19.25
N LYS A 490 38.33 3.85 -18.29
CA LYS A 490 39.32 2.76 -18.19
C LYS A 490 38.62 1.45 -17.81
N ARG A 491 38.88 0.38 -18.55
CA ARG A 491 38.31 -0.94 -18.27
C ARG A 491 39.16 -1.67 -17.22
N LEU A 492 38.69 -1.68 -15.97
CA LEU A 492 39.38 -2.34 -14.86
C LEU A 492 38.86 -3.77 -14.72
N HIS A 493 39.71 -4.73 -15.07
CA HIS A 493 39.37 -6.15 -14.96
C HIS A 493 39.47 -6.65 -13.52
N VAL A 494 38.42 -7.30 -13.04
CA VAL A 494 38.40 -8.07 -11.80
C VAL A 494 37.84 -9.47 -12.06
N ASN A 495 38.29 -10.48 -11.31
CA ASN A 495 37.78 -11.86 -11.48
C ASN A 495 36.35 -12.02 -10.95
N GLN A 496 35.95 -11.19 -9.98
CA GLN A 496 34.62 -11.21 -9.36
C GLN A 496 33.55 -10.77 -10.37
N GLY A 497 32.68 -11.69 -10.80
CA GLY A 497 31.58 -11.36 -11.70
C GLY A 497 30.47 -10.56 -11.02
N TYR A 498 30.13 -10.86 -9.76
CA TYR A 498 29.13 -10.07 -9.03
C TYR A 498 29.74 -8.79 -8.47
N THR A 499 30.34 -7.97 -9.35
CA THR A 499 31.10 -6.77 -8.95
C THR A 499 30.23 -5.76 -8.23
N ARG A 500 29.05 -5.38 -8.77
CA ARG A 500 28.14 -4.42 -8.15
C ARG A 500 27.53 -4.93 -6.84
N CYS A 501 27.25 -6.23 -6.72
CA CYS A 501 26.87 -6.81 -5.42
C CYS A 501 27.97 -6.63 -4.37
N ASN A 502 29.23 -6.59 -4.81
CA ASN A 502 30.41 -6.52 -3.95
C ASN A 502 31.05 -5.14 -3.86
N LEU A 503 30.55 -4.11 -4.53
CA LEU A 503 31.23 -2.81 -4.64
C LEU A 503 30.25 -1.64 -4.56
N LEU A 504 30.35 -0.88 -3.47
CA LEU A 504 29.65 0.37 -3.27
C LEU A 504 30.60 1.53 -3.61
N VAL A 505 30.13 2.42 -4.49
CA VAL A 505 30.84 3.66 -4.84
C VAL A 505 30.29 4.78 -3.96
N LEU A 506 31.13 5.37 -3.10
CA LEU A 506 30.73 6.54 -2.30
C LEU A 506 31.00 7.82 -3.08
N CYS A 507 32.16 7.89 -3.71
CA CYS A 507 32.54 8.93 -4.66
C CYS A 507 33.64 8.38 -5.58
N ASN A 508 34.12 9.19 -6.53
CA ASN A 508 35.12 8.74 -7.52
C ASN A 508 36.46 8.27 -6.90
N ASN A 509 36.71 8.54 -5.62
CA ASN A 509 37.93 8.13 -4.92
C ASN A 509 37.74 7.15 -3.75
N HIS A 510 36.51 6.91 -3.29
CA HIS A 510 36.23 6.11 -2.10
C HIS A 510 35.22 5.00 -2.39
N PHE A 511 35.59 3.78 -2.03
CA PHE A 511 34.84 2.57 -2.33
C PHE A 511 34.73 1.68 -1.09
N ILE A 512 33.61 0.99 -0.93
CA ILE A 512 33.46 -0.10 0.04
C ILE A 512 33.26 -1.39 -0.74
N THR A 513 34.02 -2.44 -0.41
CA THR A 513 33.88 -3.74 -1.07
C THR A 513 33.86 -4.90 -0.08
N SER A 514 33.17 -5.99 -0.46
CA SER A 514 33.22 -7.27 0.24
C SER A 514 34.11 -8.30 -0.46
N ASP A 515 34.92 -7.89 -1.44
CA ASP A 515 35.82 -8.75 -2.22
C ASP A 515 37.26 -8.22 -2.22
N HIS A 516 38.21 -9.02 -1.73
CA HIS A 516 39.63 -8.65 -1.68
C HIS A 516 40.29 -8.55 -3.08
N GLY A 517 39.72 -9.19 -4.11
CA GLY A 517 40.19 -9.03 -5.48
C GLY A 517 39.88 -7.65 -6.03
N ILE A 518 38.65 -7.19 -5.83
CA ILE A 518 38.22 -5.82 -6.17
C ILE A 518 39.03 -4.80 -5.36
N GLU A 519 39.20 -5.04 -4.06
CA GLU A 519 39.98 -4.17 -3.18
C GLU A 519 41.40 -3.93 -3.71
N ARG A 520 42.13 -5.02 -4.04
CA ARG A 520 43.50 -4.92 -4.57
C ARG A 520 43.53 -4.17 -5.90
N ALA A 521 42.60 -4.44 -6.80
CA ALA A 521 42.56 -3.80 -8.11
C ALA A 521 42.35 -2.28 -7.98
N LEU A 522 41.45 -1.83 -7.10
CA LEU A 522 41.20 -0.41 -6.89
C LEU A 522 42.33 0.30 -6.14
N ARG A 523 42.96 -0.36 -5.15
CA ARG A 523 44.13 0.19 -4.44
C ARG A 523 45.32 0.38 -5.38
N GLN A 524 45.51 -0.51 -6.37
CA GLN A 524 46.54 -0.36 -7.40
C GLN A 524 46.32 0.87 -8.30
N GLU A 525 45.06 1.29 -8.45
CA GLU A 525 44.66 2.53 -9.14
C GLU A 525 44.69 3.76 -8.20
N GLY A 526 45.24 3.63 -6.99
CA GLY A 526 45.38 4.73 -6.03
C GLY A 526 44.09 5.12 -5.31
N LYS A 527 43.04 4.30 -5.38
CA LYS A 527 41.75 4.58 -4.75
C LYS A 527 41.73 4.17 -3.27
N MET A 528 40.92 4.86 -2.48
CA MET A 528 40.66 4.52 -1.09
C MET A 528 39.56 3.46 -1.01
N VAL A 529 39.86 2.34 -0.35
CA VAL A 529 38.94 1.20 -0.29
C VAL A 529 38.85 0.66 1.13
N LEU A 530 37.62 0.53 1.63
CA LEU A 530 37.30 -0.20 2.86
C LEU A 530 36.80 -1.60 2.50
N PHE A 531 37.35 -2.62 3.16
CA PHE A 531 36.81 -3.97 3.12
C PHE A 531 35.73 -4.17 4.20
N ALA A 532 34.52 -4.56 3.79
CA ALA A 532 33.40 -4.89 4.67
C ALA A 532 33.10 -6.39 4.65
N ASP A 533 33.20 -7.04 5.80
CA ASP A 533 32.95 -8.46 6.02
C ASP A 533 31.52 -8.82 5.58
N PRO A 534 31.35 -9.77 4.64
CA PRO A 534 30.03 -10.16 4.17
C PRO A 534 29.30 -11.11 5.12
N ALA A 535 29.97 -11.72 6.11
CA ALA A 535 29.38 -12.70 7.04
C ALA A 535 28.06 -12.28 7.74
N PRO A 536 27.87 -11.03 8.23
CA PRO A 536 26.65 -10.61 8.90
C PRO A 536 25.46 -10.34 7.97
N VAL A 537 25.67 -10.37 6.64
CA VAL A 537 24.63 -10.00 5.67
C VAL A 537 23.79 -11.22 5.29
N ARG A 538 22.47 -11.08 5.38
CA ARG A 538 21.52 -12.13 5.03
C ARG A 538 21.19 -12.12 3.54
N LEU A 539 21.26 -13.31 2.93
CA LEU A 539 20.70 -13.58 1.61
C LEU A 539 20.05 -14.97 1.62
N LYS A 540 18.74 -15.02 1.40
CA LYS A 540 17.97 -16.27 1.52
C LYS A 540 18.44 -17.31 0.50
N GLY A 541 18.84 -18.48 0.99
CA GLY A 541 19.32 -19.59 0.15
C GLY A 541 20.82 -19.54 -0.16
N GLN A 542 21.56 -18.59 0.42
CA GLN A 542 23.01 -18.49 0.35
C GLN A 542 23.60 -18.45 1.77
N LYS A 543 24.92 -18.69 1.89
CA LYS A 543 25.62 -18.62 3.18
C LYS A 543 25.53 -17.21 3.79
N ASN A 544 25.73 -16.20 2.96
CA ASN A 544 25.67 -14.78 3.28
C ASN A 544 25.44 -13.99 1.98
N GLY A 545 24.97 -12.75 2.11
CA GLY A 545 25.00 -11.74 1.05
C GLY A 545 26.25 -10.88 1.13
N PHE A 546 26.22 -9.68 0.56
CA PHE A 546 27.32 -8.72 0.58
C PHE A 546 26.88 -7.35 1.12
N PHE A 547 27.76 -6.65 1.83
CA PHE A 547 27.41 -5.34 2.41
C PHE A 547 27.00 -4.31 1.34
N PRO A 548 27.72 -4.16 0.22
CA PRO A 548 27.28 -3.28 -0.87
C PRO A 548 25.93 -3.66 -1.48
N GLY A 549 25.58 -4.96 -1.51
CA GLY A 549 24.26 -5.45 -1.95
C GLY A 549 23.09 -5.01 -1.06
N CYS A 550 23.37 -4.56 0.17
CA CYS A 550 22.38 -3.93 1.06
C CYS A 550 22.17 -2.44 0.78
N CYS A 551 23.03 -1.83 -0.05
CA CYS A 551 23.21 -0.38 -0.04
C CYS A 551 22.76 0.29 -1.35
N GLY A 552 22.49 1.59 -1.26
CA GLY A 552 22.43 2.50 -2.40
C GLY A 552 22.85 3.91 -1.98
N VAL A 553 23.19 4.76 -2.94
CA VAL A 553 23.56 6.15 -2.67
C VAL A 553 22.54 7.08 -3.30
N TYR A 554 22.04 8.03 -2.50
CA TYR A 554 21.16 9.08 -2.98
C TYR A 554 21.44 10.39 -2.27
N ARG A 555 21.74 11.44 -3.05
CA ARG A 555 22.15 12.75 -2.53
C ARG A 555 23.34 12.62 -1.57
N ASP A 556 23.20 13.10 -0.34
CA ASP A 556 24.19 13.03 0.73
C ASP A 556 24.02 11.81 1.64
N GLU A 557 23.26 10.79 1.23
CA GLU A 557 22.95 9.62 2.06
C GLU A 557 23.34 8.29 1.40
N VAL A 558 23.90 7.39 2.20
CA VAL A 558 23.99 5.94 1.95
C VAL A 558 22.78 5.27 2.60
N LEU A 559 21.88 4.77 1.76
CA LEU A 559 20.72 3.99 2.18
C LEU A 559 21.17 2.57 2.49
N VAL A 560 20.80 2.04 3.65
CA VAL A 560 21.20 0.69 4.09
C VAL A 560 19.96 -0.15 4.41
N ALA A 561 19.78 -1.27 3.70
CA ALA A 561 18.72 -2.24 3.94
C ALA A 561 18.97 -3.07 5.21
N GLY A 562 18.77 -2.44 6.37
CA GLY A 562 18.94 -3.01 7.70
C GLY A 562 19.67 -2.04 8.61
N SER A 563 20.17 -2.56 9.74
CA SER A 563 20.92 -1.77 10.72
C SER A 563 22.35 -2.26 10.86
N LEU A 564 23.31 -1.33 10.83
CA LEU A 564 24.73 -1.56 11.08
C LEU A 564 25.00 -2.04 12.51
N ASN A 565 24.03 -1.95 13.44
CA ASN A 565 24.13 -2.59 14.75
C ASN A 565 24.35 -4.12 14.66
N HIS A 566 24.01 -4.73 13.52
CA HIS A 566 24.24 -6.15 13.26
C HIS A 566 25.56 -6.42 12.52
N HIS A 567 26.39 -5.41 12.28
CA HIS A 567 27.66 -5.54 11.57
C HIS A 567 28.86 -5.36 12.53
N PRO A 568 29.82 -6.30 12.58
CA PRO A 568 30.94 -6.23 13.53
C PRO A 568 31.86 -5.02 13.26
N GLN A 569 31.92 -4.55 12.01
CA GLN A 569 32.72 -3.39 11.60
C GLN A 569 31.92 -2.07 11.54
N LYS A 570 30.83 -1.94 12.32
CA LYS A 570 29.95 -0.75 12.30
C LYS A 570 30.70 0.58 12.32
N SER A 571 31.59 0.77 13.30
CA SER A 571 32.33 2.04 13.47
C SER A 571 33.19 2.35 12.26
N GLY A 572 33.99 1.39 11.79
CA GLY A 572 34.86 1.58 10.63
C GLY A 572 34.07 1.88 9.33
N ILE A 573 32.87 1.31 9.17
CA ILE A 573 32.00 1.62 8.03
C ILE A 573 31.45 3.05 8.14
N LEU A 574 30.95 3.44 9.32
CA LEU A 574 30.42 4.79 9.54
C LEU A 574 31.50 5.85 9.32
N ASP A 575 32.65 5.69 9.97
CA ASP A 575 33.77 6.63 9.86
C ASP A 575 34.20 6.81 8.40
N PHE A 576 34.29 5.72 7.64
CA PHE A 576 34.70 5.77 6.22
C PHE A 576 33.65 6.45 5.31
N ILE A 577 32.36 6.30 5.61
CA ILE A 577 31.28 6.98 4.87
C ILE A 577 31.29 8.48 5.22
N GLU A 578 31.43 8.83 6.49
CA GLU A 578 31.47 10.21 6.97
C GLU A 578 32.67 10.99 6.43
N MET A 579 33.82 10.32 6.21
CA MET A 579 34.99 10.93 5.53
C MET A 579 34.68 11.46 4.13
N THR A 580 33.63 10.95 3.47
CA THR A 580 33.19 11.43 2.15
C THR A 580 32.13 12.54 2.22
N GLY A 581 31.72 12.93 3.44
CA GLY A 581 30.63 13.89 3.67
C GLY A 581 29.23 13.30 3.50
N LEU A 582 29.12 11.97 3.40
CA LEU A 582 27.86 11.25 3.31
C LEU A 582 27.38 10.84 4.71
N LYS A 583 26.06 10.69 4.86
CA LYS A 583 25.41 10.17 6.06
C LYS A 583 24.86 8.78 5.81
N VAL A 584 24.67 8.00 6.87
CA VAL A 584 23.99 6.71 6.77
C VAL A 584 22.53 6.85 7.14
N ARG A 585 21.64 6.31 6.29
CA ARG A 585 20.23 6.13 6.58
C ARG A 585 19.89 4.64 6.59
N GLU A 586 19.74 4.09 7.78
CA GLU A 586 19.26 2.72 8.01
C GLU A 586 17.77 2.65 7.71
N LEU A 587 17.37 1.78 6.77
CA LEU A 587 15.98 1.71 6.32
C LEU A 587 15.06 1.04 7.34
N PHE A 588 15.61 0.24 8.26
CA PHE A 588 14.88 -0.36 9.38
C PHE A 588 15.85 -0.95 10.43
N ALA A 589 15.36 -1.12 11.65
CA ALA A 589 16.13 -1.66 12.78
C ALA A 589 16.15 -3.21 12.80
N GLY A 590 16.73 -3.85 11.78
CA GLY A 590 16.87 -5.32 11.70
C GLY A 590 18.16 -5.78 11.04
N GLU A 591 18.28 -7.09 10.78
CA GLU A 591 19.46 -7.68 10.13
C GLU A 591 19.70 -7.08 8.73
N LEU A 592 20.98 -6.88 8.38
CA LEU A 592 21.37 -6.44 7.05
C LEU A 592 20.93 -7.47 6.02
N THR A 593 20.16 -7.03 5.03
CA THR A 593 19.59 -7.89 4.00
C THR A 593 20.14 -7.47 2.64
N ASP A 594 20.75 -8.40 1.92
CA ASP A 594 21.17 -8.16 0.54
C ASP A 594 19.93 -8.14 -0.36
N VAL A 595 19.76 -7.03 -1.07
CA VAL A 595 18.61 -6.72 -1.92
C VAL A 595 19.04 -6.46 -3.37
N GLY A 596 20.27 -6.84 -3.72
CA GLY A 596 20.84 -6.60 -5.05
C GLY A 596 21.16 -5.13 -5.33
N GLY A 597 21.47 -4.38 -4.28
CA GLY A 597 21.67 -2.93 -4.32
C GLY A 597 20.37 -2.15 -4.49
N ILE A 598 20.38 -0.91 -4.01
CA ILE A 598 19.26 0.04 -4.13
C ILE A 598 19.62 1.01 -5.25
N ILE A 599 19.07 0.80 -6.45
CA ILE A 599 19.31 1.67 -7.60
C ILE A 599 18.40 2.89 -7.46
N VAL A 600 18.99 4.07 -7.26
CA VAL A 600 18.24 5.33 -7.17
C VAL A 600 18.49 6.18 -8.41
N ILE A 601 17.40 6.62 -9.04
CA ILE A 601 17.41 7.43 -10.25
C ILE A 601 16.74 8.77 -9.92
N PRO A 602 17.48 9.89 -9.91
CA PRO A 602 16.94 11.20 -9.57
C PRO A 602 15.80 11.60 -10.52
N GLY A 603 14.69 12.12 -9.99
CA GLY A 603 13.54 12.52 -10.81
C GLY A 603 13.73 13.81 -11.61
N ASN A 604 14.83 14.55 -11.38
CA ASN A 604 15.21 15.73 -12.15
C ASN A 604 16.59 15.54 -12.78
N ARG A 605 16.66 15.20 -14.07
CA ARG A 605 17.74 15.74 -14.90
C ARG A 605 17.31 17.13 -15.36
N ILE A 606 17.67 18.14 -14.57
CA ILE A 606 17.89 19.45 -15.17
C ILE A 606 19.06 19.23 -16.12
N ASN A 607 18.81 19.32 -17.43
CA ASN A 607 19.87 19.51 -18.41
C ASN A 607 20.61 20.81 -18.04
N ASN A 608 21.60 20.69 -17.18
CA ASN A 608 22.67 21.67 -17.05
C ASN A 608 23.85 21.15 -17.86
N GLN A 609 23.75 21.22 -19.17
CA GLN A 609 24.93 21.37 -20.03
C GLN A 609 24.60 22.38 -21.13
N HIS A 610 25.46 23.39 -21.16
CA HIS A 610 25.56 24.48 -22.13
C HIS A 610 25.79 23.99 -23.56
#